data_AF-A0A7C4V377-F1
#
_entry.id   AF-A0A7C4V377-F1
#
_cell.length_a   1.000
_cell.length_b   1.000
_cell.length_c   1.000
_cell.angle_alpha   90.00
_cell.angle_beta   90.00
_cell.angle_gamma   90.00
#
_symmetry.space_group_name_H-M   'P 1'
#
loop_
_entity.id
_entity.type
_entity.pdbx_description
1 polymer ?
#
loop_
_entity_poly.entity_id
_entity_poly.type
_entity_poly.pdbx_seq_one_letter_code
_entity_poly.pdbx_strand_id
1 'polypeptide(L)'
;MRLHFLTLPAEERRLYIEQAAVRRNVSPVLLEKDFWVCWLLGLLFGSDFSGSLVFKGGTSLSKVFGVIERFSEDIDLSLSPEFLKLPEARTSRNQANKWMTRAEAACAQAVRTQIAPALEAAAEAALGKRDGGWFEFLTDAHTNSPVLLFHYPSSQPAEFEYLQRAVKLEFGSLTDQQ
;
A
#
# COMPACT_ATOMS: atom_id res chain seq x y z
N MET A 1 12.95 -4.99 5.99
CA MET A 1 13.72 -5.46 4.82
C MET A 1 14.83 -4.44 4.50
N ARG A 2 16.11 -4.82 4.55
CA ARG A 2 17.23 -3.93 4.13
C ARG A 2 17.64 -4.28 2.71
N LEU A 3 17.34 -3.41 1.75
CA LEU A 3 17.80 -3.55 0.37
C LEU A 3 19.00 -2.62 0.15
N HIS A 4 20.14 -3.18 -0.25
CA HIS A 4 21.33 -2.37 -0.57
C HIS A 4 21.03 -1.32 -1.65
N PHE A 5 20.16 -1.64 -2.60
CA PHE A 5 19.67 -0.72 -3.63
C PHE A 5 19.19 0.64 -3.05
N LEU A 6 18.53 0.64 -1.90
CA LEU A 6 18.00 1.86 -1.27
C LEU A 6 19.11 2.76 -0.69
N THR A 7 20.28 2.18 -0.42
CA THR A 7 21.45 2.91 0.11
C THR A 7 22.29 3.57 -0.98
N LEU A 8 22.02 3.25 -2.26
CA LEU A 8 22.74 3.85 -3.39
C LEU A 8 22.33 5.31 -3.61
N PRO A 9 23.23 6.15 -4.17
CA PRO A 9 22.90 7.51 -4.58
C PRO A 9 21.73 7.54 -5.57
N ALA A 10 20.95 8.64 -5.56
CA ALA A 10 19.76 8.77 -6.42
C ALA A 10 20.07 8.60 -7.92
N GLU A 11 21.18 9.16 -8.40
CA GLU A 11 21.65 8.99 -9.77
C GLU A 11 21.94 7.53 -10.13
N GLU A 12 22.52 6.77 -9.20
CA GLU A 12 22.82 5.36 -9.44
C GLU A 12 21.54 4.51 -9.46
N ARG A 13 20.62 4.77 -8.52
CA ARG A 13 19.28 4.14 -8.53
C ARG A 13 18.53 4.43 -9.83
N ARG A 14 18.60 5.67 -10.32
CA ARG A 14 18.01 6.10 -11.59
C ARG A 14 18.52 5.26 -12.75
N LEU A 15 19.84 5.07 -12.86
CA LEU A 15 20.45 4.26 -13.92
C LEU A 15 19.96 2.80 -13.90
N TYR A 16 19.88 2.17 -12.73
CA TYR A 16 19.36 0.80 -12.62
C TYR A 16 17.88 0.70 -13.03
N ILE A 17 17.06 1.66 -12.58
CA ILE A 17 15.64 1.72 -12.96
C ILE A 17 15.51 1.92 -14.47
N GLU A 18 16.25 2.85 -15.07
CA GLU A 18 16.22 3.10 -16.52
C GLU A 18 16.64 1.86 -17.32
N GLN A 19 17.73 1.20 -16.93
CA GLN A 19 18.18 -0.03 -17.60
C GLN A 19 17.15 -1.17 -17.50
N ALA A 20 16.54 -1.34 -16.32
CA ALA A 20 15.50 -2.35 -16.13
C ALA A 20 14.23 -2.00 -16.90
N ALA A 21 13.88 -0.72 -17.00
CA ALA A 21 12.70 -0.23 -17.72
C ALA A 21 12.84 -0.46 -19.22
N VAL A 22 14.02 -0.19 -19.79
CA VAL A 22 14.35 -0.50 -21.19
C VAL A 22 14.20 -2.00 -21.48
N ARG A 23 14.74 -2.87 -20.61
CA ARG A 23 14.65 -4.34 -20.79
C ARG A 23 13.21 -4.85 -20.72
N ARG A 24 12.35 -4.17 -19.98
CA ARG A 24 10.93 -4.52 -19.82
C ARG A 24 10.03 -3.81 -20.83
N ASN A 25 10.57 -2.88 -21.63
CA ASN A 25 9.84 -2.01 -22.56
C ASN A 25 8.73 -1.18 -21.87
N VAL A 26 9.09 -0.53 -20.76
CA VAL A 26 8.16 0.24 -19.91
C VAL A 26 8.78 1.57 -19.51
N SER A 27 7.95 2.51 -19.04
CA SER A 27 8.45 3.80 -18.54
C SER A 27 9.27 3.62 -17.25
N PRO A 28 10.44 4.28 -17.12
CA PRO A 28 11.22 4.30 -15.87
C PRO A 28 10.41 4.78 -14.66
N VAL A 29 9.49 5.73 -14.86
CA VAL A 29 8.59 6.24 -13.82
C VAL A 29 7.65 5.15 -13.31
N LEU A 30 7.07 4.38 -14.23
CA LEU A 30 6.17 3.28 -13.88
C LEU A 30 6.93 2.16 -13.17
N LEU A 31 8.15 1.83 -13.64
CA LEU A 31 8.97 0.82 -13.00
C LEU A 31 9.43 1.24 -11.59
N GLU A 32 9.78 2.51 -11.39
CA GLU A 32 10.12 3.02 -10.06
C GLU A 32 8.95 2.89 -9.10
N LYS A 33 7.76 3.31 -9.52
CA LYS A 33 6.54 3.19 -8.73
C LYS A 33 6.24 1.73 -8.38
N ASP A 34 6.38 0.84 -9.36
CA ASP A 34 6.20 -0.61 -9.19
C ASP A 34 7.18 -1.23 -8.18
N PHE A 35 8.43 -0.76 -8.18
CA PHE A 35 9.42 -1.14 -7.18
C PHE A 35 8.94 -0.77 -5.77
N TRP A 36 8.42 0.45 -5.57
CA TRP A 36 7.92 0.90 -4.28
C TRP A 36 6.68 0.14 -3.83
N VAL A 37 5.78 -0.22 -4.75
CA VAL A 37 4.65 -1.13 -4.47
C VAL A 37 5.16 -2.46 -3.93
N CYS A 38 6.12 -3.09 -4.59
CA CYS A 38 6.69 -4.35 -4.16
C CYS A 38 7.41 -4.22 -2.81
N TRP A 39 8.12 -3.11 -2.60
CA TRP A 39 8.79 -2.83 -1.34
C TRP A 39 7.82 -2.69 -0.16
N LEU A 40 6.72 -1.94 -0.35
CA LEU A 40 5.65 -1.77 0.64
C LEU A 40 4.95 -3.09 0.96
N LEU A 41 4.64 -3.91 -0.05
CA LEU A 41 4.11 -5.26 0.15
C LEU A 41 5.07 -6.11 0.99
N GLY A 42 6.37 -6.03 0.71
CA GLY A 42 7.41 -6.69 1.50
C GLY A 42 7.47 -6.20 2.96
N LEU A 43 7.22 -4.92 3.21
CA LEU A 43 7.11 -4.40 4.58
C LEU A 43 5.85 -4.90 5.29
N LEU A 44 4.69 -4.79 4.65
CA LEU A 44 3.40 -5.19 5.20
C LEU A 44 3.37 -6.68 5.55
N PHE A 45 3.73 -7.54 4.60
CA PHE A 45 3.70 -8.99 4.79
C PHE A 45 4.94 -9.54 5.50
N GLY A 46 5.97 -8.71 5.72
CA GLY A 46 7.08 -9.01 6.62
C GLY A 46 6.87 -8.51 8.06
N SER A 47 5.73 -7.87 8.35
CA SER A 47 5.39 -7.33 9.68
C SER A 47 4.46 -8.27 10.46
N ASP A 48 4.20 -7.89 11.71
CA ASP A 48 3.24 -8.58 12.59
C ASP A 48 1.79 -8.52 12.06
N PHE A 49 1.50 -7.66 11.08
CA PHE A 49 0.17 -7.58 10.46
C PHE A 49 -0.07 -8.64 9.38
N SER A 50 0.95 -9.39 8.96
CA SER A 50 0.88 -10.34 7.84
C SER A 50 -0.27 -11.35 7.95
N GLY A 51 -0.51 -11.89 9.15
CA GLY A 51 -1.61 -12.84 9.40
C GLY A 51 -3.01 -12.22 9.43
N SER A 52 -3.10 -10.89 9.43
CA SER A 52 -4.36 -10.12 9.50
C SER A 52 -4.66 -9.35 8.23
N LEU A 53 -3.73 -9.34 7.26
CA LEU A 53 -3.83 -8.63 6.00
C LEU A 53 -4.11 -9.61 4.86
N VAL A 54 -5.05 -9.24 4.00
CA VAL A 54 -5.27 -9.90 2.71
C VAL A 54 -5.00 -8.89 1.60
N PHE A 55 -4.09 -9.23 0.70
CA PHE A 55 -3.83 -8.46 -0.50
C PHE A 55 -4.83 -8.84 -1.59
N LYS A 56 -5.61 -7.88 -2.07
CA LYS A 56 -6.69 -8.13 -3.02
C LYS A 56 -6.64 -7.16 -4.21
N GLY A 57 -7.74 -7.13 -4.97
CA GLY A 57 -7.90 -6.21 -6.10
C GLY A 57 -7.08 -6.61 -7.32
N GLY A 58 -7.11 -5.77 -8.36
CA GLY A 58 -6.42 -6.10 -9.61
C GLY A 58 -4.89 -6.07 -9.51
N THR A 59 -4.32 -5.48 -8.47
CA THR A 59 -2.87 -5.58 -8.21
C THR A 59 -2.48 -6.99 -7.75
N SER A 60 -3.32 -7.68 -6.95
CA SER A 60 -3.08 -9.09 -6.65
C SER A 60 -3.14 -9.98 -7.91
N LEU A 61 -4.06 -9.67 -8.85
CA LEU A 61 -4.19 -10.37 -10.14
C LEU A 61 -2.97 -10.18 -11.06
N SER A 62 -2.35 -9.00 -11.07
CA SER A 62 -1.11 -8.76 -11.83
C SER A 62 0.13 -9.33 -11.15
N LYS A 63 0.26 -9.14 -9.82
CA LYS A 63 1.49 -9.48 -9.07
C LYS A 63 1.61 -10.93 -8.64
N VAL A 64 0.50 -11.60 -8.33
CA VAL A 64 0.50 -12.99 -7.84
C VAL A 64 0.15 -13.96 -8.96
N PHE A 65 -0.82 -13.60 -9.80
CA PHE A 65 -1.36 -14.52 -10.81
C PHE A 65 -0.89 -14.22 -12.24
N GLY A 66 -0.26 -13.07 -12.50
CA GLY A 66 0.20 -12.68 -13.83
C GLY A 66 -0.92 -12.54 -14.87
N VAL A 67 -2.17 -12.35 -14.43
CA VAL A 67 -3.37 -12.42 -15.27
C VAL A 67 -3.58 -11.13 -16.09
N ILE A 68 -3.03 -10.01 -15.62
CA ILE A 68 -3.08 -8.72 -16.32
C ILE A 68 -1.71 -8.03 -16.29
N GLU A 69 -1.23 -7.54 -17.43
CA GLU A 69 0.00 -6.74 -17.55
C GLU A 69 -0.31 -5.24 -17.37
N ARG A 70 -0.71 -4.84 -16.16
CA ARG A 70 -0.87 -3.42 -15.82
C ARG A 70 0.07 -3.04 -14.68
N PHE A 71 0.65 -1.85 -14.80
CA PHE A 71 1.34 -1.22 -13.68
C PHE A 71 0.34 -0.86 -12.61
N SER A 72 0.65 -1.26 -11.39
CA SER A 72 -0.19 -0.98 -10.26
C SER A 72 0.31 0.24 -9.53
N GLU A 73 -0.54 1.24 -9.45
CA GLU A 73 -0.34 2.44 -8.64
C GLU A 73 -0.88 2.24 -7.21
N ASP A 74 -1.81 1.30 -7.05
CA ASP A 74 -2.57 1.08 -5.83
C ASP A 74 -2.33 -0.30 -5.22
N ILE A 75 -2.36 -0.36 -3.89
CA ILE A 75 -2.36 -1.59 -3.09
C ILE A 75 -3.70 -1.69 -2.37
N ASP A 76 -4.54 -2.63 -2.78
CA ASP A 76 -5.81 -2.92 -2.11
C ASP A 76 -5.60 -3.98 -1.01
N LEU A 77 -5.91 -3.61 0.23
CA LEU A 77 -5.76 -4.46 1.40
C LEU A 77 -7.10 -4.68 2.09
N SER A 78 -7.23 -5.79 2.80
CA SER A 78 -8.33 -6.01 3.72
C SER A 78 -7.83 -6.53 5.05
N LEU A 79 -8.41 -6.03 6.14
CA LEU A 79 -8.10 -6.45 7.51
C LEU A 79 -9.11 -7.49 7.99
N SER A 80 -8.61 -8.53 8.65
CA SER A 80 -9.45 -9.59 9.21
C SER A 80 -10.38 -9.06 10.32
N PRO A 81 -11.60 -9.59 10.44
CA PRO A 81 -12.53 -9.21 11.52
C PRO A 81 -11.94 -9.41 12.92
N GLU A 82 -11.11 -10.45 13.10
CA GLU A 82 -10.45 -10.77 14.37
C GLU A 82 -9.47 -9.66 14.77
N PHE A 83 -8.66 -9.17 13.82
CA PHE A 83 -7.74 -8.06 14.06
C PHE A 83 -8.49 -6.78 14.41
N LEU A 84 -9.62 -6.54 13.74
CA LEU A 84 -10.50 -5.40 13.98
C LEU A 84 -11.36 -5.55 15.25
N LYS A 85 -11.28 -6.70 15.95
CA LYS A 85 -12.08 -7.02 17.14
C LYS A 85 -13.58 -6.86 16.88
N LEU A 86 -14.01 -7.26 15.69
CA LEU A 86 -15.42 -7.19 15.29
C LEU A 86 -16.15 -8.44 15.81
N PRO A 87 -17.41 -8.29 16.26
CA PRO A 87 -18.25 -9.45 16.55
C PRO A 87 -18.57 -10.19 15.24
N GLU A 88 -18.98 -11.45 15.33
CA GLU A 88 -19.47 -12.19 14.16
C GLU A 88 -20.59 -11.43 13.44
N ALA A 89 -20.58 -11.51 12.11
CA ALA A 89 -21.61 -10.91 11.27
C ALA A 89 -22.98 -11.53 11.60
N ARG A 90 -24.01 -10.69 11.70
CA ARG A 90 -25.38 -11.11 12.07
C ARG A 90 -26.32 -11.08 10.87
N THR A 91 -27.30 -11.99 10.86
CA THR A 91 -28.12 -12.37 9.70
C THR A 91 -29.22 -11.38 9.28
N SER A 92 -29.53 -10.34 10.07
CA SER A 92 -30.55 -9.35 9.71
C SER A 92 -29.96 -8.17 8.95
N ARG A 93 -30.64 -7.70 7.89
CA ARG A 93 -30.21 -6.57 7.04
C ARG A 93 -29.87 -5.28 7.81
N ASN A 94 -30.66 -4.94 8.83
CA ASN A 94 -30.37 -3.77 9.68
C ASN A 94 -29.14 -3.97 10.58
N GLN A 95 -28.85 -5.21 10.97
CA GLN A 95 -27.67 -5.54 11.76
C GLN A 95 -26.42 -5.58 10.87
N ALA A 96 -26.54 -6.03 9.61
CA ALA A 96 -25.48 -5.99 8.62
C ALA A 96 -24.99 -4.55 8.35
N ASN A 97 -25.89 -3.59 8.12
CA ASN A 97 -25.51 -2.19 7.92
C ASN A 97 -24.76 -1.61 9.14
N LYS A 98 -25.25 -1.87 10.35
CA LYS A 98 -24.58 -1.43 11.59
C LYS A 98 -23.21 -2.08 11.77
N TRP A 99 -23.08 -3.33 11.36
CA TRP A 99 -21.81 -4.05 11.39
C TRP A 99 -20.82 -3.42 10.41
N MET A 100 -21.24 -3.14 9.17
CA MET A 100 -20.40 -2.50 8.15
C MET A 100 -19.85 -1.15 8.63
N THR A 101 -20.71 -0.26 9.14
CA THR A 101 -20.25 1.03 9.68
C THR A 101 -19.26 0.86 10.83
N ARG A 102 -19.46 -0.15 11.69
CA ARG A 102 -18.51 -0.46 12.78
C ARG A 102 -17.18 -1.00 12.23
N ALA A 103 -17.24 -1.82 11.18
CA ALA A 103 -16.07 -2.40 10.54
C ALA A 103 -15.23 -1.33 9.84
N GLU A 104 -15.85 -0.40 9.12
CA GLU A 104 -15.21 0.76 8.51
C GLU A 104 -14.51 1.63 9.56
N ALA A 105 -15.21 1.97 10.64
CA ALA A 105 -14.64 2.77 11.73
C ALA A 105 -13.47 2.05 12.44
N ALA A 106 -13.61 0.74 12.69
CA ALA A 106 -12.55 -0.07 13.29
C ALA A 106 -11.34 -0.19 12.36
N CYS A 107 -11.56 -0.37 11.06
CA CYS A 107 -10.51 -0.40 10.03
C CYS A 107 -9.75 0.93 10.02
N ALA A 108 -10.46 2.07 9.94
CA ALA A 108 -9.82 3.38 9.93
C ALA A 108 -9.00 3.65 11.19
N GLN A 109 -9.53 3.26 12.36
CA GLN A 109 -8.80 3.37 13.62
C GLN A 109 -7.54 2.50 13.63
N ALA A 110 -7.65 1.23 13.20
CA ALA A 110 -6.51 0.32 13.19
C ALA A 110 -5.41 0.76 12.22
N VAL A 111 -5.78 1.24 11.03
CA VAL A 111 -4.83 1.80 10.07
C VAL A 111 -4.13 3.01 10.67
N ARG A 112 -4.89 3.95 11.25
CA ARG A 112 -4.35 5.20 11.80
C ARG A 112 -3.45 4.99 13.01
N THR A 113 -3.77 4.08 13.92
CA THR A 113 -3.06 3.96 15.21
C THR A 113 -2.09 2.79 15.31
N GLN A 114 -2.14 1.83 14.39
CA GLN A 114 -1.26 0.65 14.43
C GLN A 114 -0.44 0.54 13.15
N ILE A 115 -1.08 0.51 11.98
CA ILE A 115 -0.40 0.23 10.72
C ILE A 115 0.43 1.42 10.26
N ALA A 116 -0.15 2.63 10.20
CA ALA A 116 0.56 3.82 9.72
C ALA A 116 1.81 4.13 10.56
N PRO A 117 1.79 4.12 11.91
CA PRO A 117 2.99 4.34 12.71
C PRO A 117 4.06 3.26 12.50
N ALA A 118 3.65 2.00 12.33
CA ALA A 118 4.59 0.91 12.09
C ALA A 118 5.24 0.99 10.71
N LEU A 119 4.48 1.36 9.67
CA LEU A 119 5.00 1.60 8.33
C LEU A 119 5.92 2.82 8.29
N GLU A 120 5.55 3.91 8.97
CA GLU A 120 6.38 5.11 9.11
C GLU A 120 7.73 4.76 9.75
N ALA A 121 7.72 4.04 10.88
CA ALA A 121 8.95 3.61 11.54
C ALA A 121 9.82 2.70 10.65
N ALA A 122 9.19 1.78 9.91
CA ALA A 122 9.90 0.91 8.98
C ALA A 122 10.50 1.69 7.79
N ALA A 123 9.80 2.70 7.29
CA ALA A 123 10.28 3.57 6.23
C ALA A 123 11.41 4.48 6.72
N GLU A 124 11.28 5.11 7.88
CA GLU A 124 12.36 5.91 8.48
C GLU A 124 13.63 5.08 8.69
N ALA A 125 13.49 3.83 9.15
CA ALA A 125 14.63 2.94 9.35
C ALA A 125 15.34 2.53 8.04
N ALA A 126 14.63 2.55 6.91
CA ALA A 126 15.16 2.14 5.61
C ALA A 126 15.62 3.31 4.73
N LEU A 127 14.94 4.45 4.82
CA LEU A 127 15.07 5.60 3.91
C LEU A 127 15.56 6.87 4.61
N GLY A 128 15.66 6.86 5.95
CA GLY A 128 15.89 8.05 6.75
C GLY A 128 14.60 8.84 7.00
N LYS A 129 14.70 9.93 7.76
CA LYS A 129 13.56 10.79 8.06
C LYS A 129 13.21 11.70 6.89
N ARG A 130 11.92 11.98 6.73
CA ARG A 130 11.38 12.94 5.77
C ARG A 130 10.59 14.02 6.50
N ASP A 131 10.79 15.28 6.12
CA ASP A 131 9.95 16.37 6.60
C ASP A 131 8.49 16.15 6.15
N GLY A 132 7.58 16.09 7.12
CA GLY A 132 6.17 15.78 6.88
C GLY A 132 5.83 14.28 6.86
N GLY A 133 6.78 13.38 7.15
CA GLY A 133 6.57 11.93 7.21
C GLY A 133 6.54 11.26 5.84
N TRP A 134 6.67 9.94 5.80
CA TRP A 134 6.58 9.14 4.57
C TRP A 134 5.14 8.82 4.18
N PHE A 135 4.25 8.71 5.17
CA PHE A 135 2.84 8.35 4.95
C PHE A 135 1.89 9.48 5.34
N GLU A 136 0.94 9.74 4.45
CA GLU A 136 -0.20 10.61 4.70
C GLU A 136 -1.47 9.77 4.84
N PHE A 137 -2.20 9.96 5.95
CA PHE A 137 -3.47 9.28 6.17
C PHE A 137 -4.63 10.10 5.60
N LEU A 138 -5.45 9.47 4.77
CA LEU A 138 -6.65 10.03 4.16
C LEU A 138 -7.85 9.10 4.37
N THR A 139 -9.04 9.63 4.14
CA THR A 139 -10.27 8.84 3.98
C THR A 139 -10.78 9.04 2.57
N ASP A 140 -10.99 7.96 1.83
CA ASP A 140 -11.55 8.01 0.48
C ASP A 140 -13.00 8.52 0.55
N ALA A 141 -13.31 9.57 -0.20
CA ALA A 141 -14.62 10.24 -0.13
C ALA A 141 -15.76 9.40 -0.72
N HIS A 142 -15.45 8.41 -1.56
CA HIS A 142 -16.45 7.54 -2.20
C HIS A 142 -16.68 6.26 -1.42
N THR A 143 -15.61 5.66 -0.90
CA THR A 143 -15.68 4.35 -0.22
C THR A 143 -15.67 4.45 1.30
N ASN A 144 -15.40 5.64 1.87
CA ASN A 144 -15.09 5.85 3.30
C ASN A 144 -13.92 4.99 3.81
N SER A 145 -13.13 4.41 2.91
CA SER A 145 -12.01 3.55 3.27
C SER A 145 -10.83 4.39 3.78
N PRO A 146 -10.13 3.96 4.83
CA PRO A 146 -8.84 4.53 5.18
C PRO A 146 -7.80 4.28 4.09
N VAL A 147 -7.07 5.32 3.76
CA VAL A 147 -6.02 5.33 2.74
C VAL A 147 -4.72 5.82 3.35
N LEU A 148 -3.61 5.17 3.01
CA LEU A 148 -2.27 5.71 3.23
C LEU A 148 -1.65 6.05 1.88
N LEU A 149 -1.23 7.30 1.71
CA LEU A 149 -0.39 7.71 0.58
C LEU A 149 1.07 7.66 1.01
N PHE A 150 1.85 6.78 0.38
CA PHE A 150 3.28 6.69 0.59
C PHE A 150 4.05 7.57 -0.39
N HIS A 151 4.69 8.61 0.10
CA HIS A 151 5.45 9.59 -0.68
C HIS A 151 6.91 9.12 -0.88
N TYR A 152 7.11 8.18 -1.81
CA TYR A 152 8.43 7.55 -2.02
C TYR A 152 9.49 8.53 -2.57
N PRO A 153 10.80 8.29 -2.28
CA PRO A 153 11.87 9.10 -2.85
C PRO A 153 12.05 8.78 -4.34
N SER A 154 11.64 9.70 -5.21
CA SER A 154 11.79 9.59 -6.67
C SER A 154 13.21 9.94 -7.11
N SER A 155 13.77 9.13 -8.00
CA SER A 155 15.04 9.35 -8.71
C SER A 155 14.83 9.85 -10.14
N GLN A 156 13.59 9.84 -10.63
CA GLN A 156 13.22 10.27 -11.98
C GLN A 156 12.91 11.78 -12.04
N PRO A 157 13.14 12.46 -13.18
CA PRO A 157 12.83 13.87 -13.37
C PRO A 157 11.37 14.24 -13.08
N ALA A 158 11.15 15.46 -12.61
CA ALA A 158 9.83 15.99 -12.26
C ALA A 158 8.92 16.28 -13.47
N GLU A 159 9.46 16.25 -14.70
CA GLU A 159 8.76 16.59 -15.96
C GLU A 159 7.59 15.64 -16.30
N PHE A 160 7.44 14.54 -15.57
CA PHE A 160 6.28 13.65 -15.65
C PHE A 160 5.21 14.05 -14.62
N GLU A 161 4.63 15.25 -14.76
CA GLU A 161 3.66 15.83 -13.80
C GLU A 161 2.34 15.04 -13.68
N TYR A 162 1.97 14.26 -14.71
CA TYR A 162 0.69 13.55 -14.72
C TYR A 162 0.64 12.31 -13.80
N LEU A 163 1.78 11.89 -13.24
CA LEU A 163 1.87 10.73 -12.35
C LEU A 163 2.22 11.18 -10.94
N GLN A 164 1.27 11.01 -10.02
CA GLN A 164 1.51 11.27 -8.61
C GLN A 164 2.63 10.35 -8.09
N ARG A 165 3.66 10.97 -7.51
CA ARG A 165 4.84 10.29 -6.91
C ARG A 165 4.51 9.72 -5.53
N ALA A 166 3.39 9.01 -5.46
CA ALA A 166 2.96 8.32 -4.27
C ALA A 166 2.35 6.97 -4.66
N VAL A 167 2.42 6.01 -3.74
CA VAL A 167 1.68 4.75 -3.82
C VAL A 167 0.46 4.87 -2.91
N LYS A 168 -0.73 4.57 -3.43
CA LYS A 168 -1.95 4.51 -2.62
C LYS A 168 -2.09 3.13 -1.99
N LEU A 169 -2.30 3.08 -0.68
CA LEU A 169 -2.69 1.87 0.02
C LEU A 169 -4.11 2.07 0.54
N GLU A 170 -5.07 1.33 0.01
CA GLU A 170 -6.48 1.39 0.43
C GLU A 170 -6.82 0.16 1.27
N PHE A 171 -7.39 0.38 2.46
CA PHE A 171 -7.70 -0.70 3.40
C PHE A 171 -9.20 -0.84 3.60
N GLY A 172 -9.73 -2.03 3.35
CA GLY A 172 -11.10 -2.42 3.68
C GLY A 172 -11.19 -3.38 4.86
N SER A 173 -12.42 -3.70 5.28
CA SER A 173 -12.68 -4.85 6.15
C SER A 173 -12.93 -6.09 5.30
N LEU A 174 -12.41 -7.24 5.73
CA LEU A 174 -12.72 -8.53 5.11
C LEU A 174 -14.12 -8.98 5.57
N THR A 175 -15.13 -8.71 4.75
CA THR A 175 -16.54 -8.93 5.12
C THR A 175 -17.09 -10.28 4.68
N ASP A 176 -16.56 -10.89 3.62
CA ASP A 176 -17.05 -12.17 3.08
C ASP A 176 -16.03 -12.74 2.09
N GLN A 177 -15.28 -13.77 2.50
CA GLN A 177 -14.61 -14.72 1.60
C GLN A 177 -14.55 -16.13 2.22
N GLN A 178 -15.61 -16.56 2.91
CA GLN A 178 -15.83 -17.99 3.15
C GLN A 178 -16.87 -18.52 2.16
#